data_AF-I3UHQ6-F1
#
_entry.id   AF-I3UHQ6-F1
#
_cell.length_a   1.000
_cell.length_b   1.000
_cell.length_c   1.000
_cell.angle_alpha   90.00
_cell.angle_beta   90.00
_cell.angle_gamma   90.00
#
_symmetry.space_group_name_H-M   'P 1'
#
loop_
_entity.id
_entity.type
_entity.pdbx_description
1 polymer ?
#
loop_
_entity_poly.entity_id
_entity_poly.type
_entity_poly.pdbx_seq_one_letter_code
_entity_poly.pdbx_strand_id
1 'polypeptide(L)'
;MSVVERIARSQEPNLPQSAVPYTRTVTKIWIAFFILNGSTTYLLWQSGYFHAWSLYTGFISYVLMGLLFAGEWLYRRHYKRKHSV
;
A
#
# COMPACT_ATOMS: atom_id res chain seq x y z
N MET A 1 -20.69 -6.76 19.09
CA MET A 1 -20.27 -7.30 17.77
C MET A 1 -19.55 -6.19 17.03
N SER A 2 -18.30 -6.41 16.65
CA SER A 2 -17.49 -5.38 15.98
C SER A 2 -17.91 -5.26 14.51
N VAL A 3 -18.02 -4.04 13.99
CA VAL A 3 -18.31 -3.76 12.57
C VAL A 3 -17.32 -4.48 11.65
N VAL A 4 -16.09 -4.67 12.12
CA VAL A 4 -15.01 -5.36 11.40
C VAL A 4 -15.31 -6.85 11.18
N GLU A 5 -15.95 -7.54 12.14
CA GLU A 5 -16.35 -8.94 11.98
C GLU A 5 -17.49 -9.11 10.96
N ARG A 6 -18.42 -8.14 10.92
CA ARG A 6 -19.56 -8.19 10.01
C ARG A 6 -19.13 -8.02 8.55
N ILE A 7 -18.16 -7.15 8.30
CA ILE A 7 -17.61 -6.92 6.97
C ILE A 7 -16.74 -8.11 6.53
N ALA A 8 -15.93 -8.67 7.45
CA ALA A 8 -15.11 -9.86 7.16
C ALA A 8 -15.96 -11.08 6.78
N ARG A 9 -17.07 -11.32 7.50
CA ARG A 9 -17.97 -12.44 7.24
C ARG A 9 -18.78 -12.29 5.94
N SER A 10 -18.97 -11.05 5.48
CA SER A 10 -19.71 -10.75 4.25
C SER A 10 -18.85 -10.87 2.99
N GLN A 11 -17.52 -10.80 3.08
CA GLN A 11 -16.65 -10.89 1.92
C GLN A 11 -16.15 -12.32 1.63
N GLU A 12 -15.81 -13.11 2.66
CA GLU A 12 -15.28 -14.47 2.48
C GLU A 12 -15.69 -15.37 3.67
N PRO A 13 -16.60 -16.35 3.49
CA PRO A 13 -17.06 -17.23 4.58
C PRO A 13 -15.97 -18.15 5.19
N ASN A 14 -14.83 -18.30 4.51
CA ASN A 14 -13.69 -19.13 4.89
C ASN A 14 -12.38 -18.32 4.84
N LEU A 15 -12.36 -17.10 5.37
CA LEU A 15 -11.11 -16.34 5.46
C LEU A 15 -10.27 -16.86 6.65
N PRO A 16 -9.07 -17.42 6.44
CA PRO A 16 -8.21 -17.78 7.55
C PRO A 16 -7.84 -16.50 8.31
N GLN A 17 -8.03 -16.49 9.64
CA GLN A 17 -7.73 -15.34 10.53
C GLN A 17 -6.30 -14.81 10.39
N SER A 18 -5.43 -15.63 9.81
CA SER A 18 -4.09 -15.28 9.41
C SER A 18 -4.07 -14.04 8.49
N ALA A 19 -5.07 -13.86 7.59
CA ALA A 19 -5.18 -12.76 6.63
C ALA A 19 -5.12 -11.32 7.22
N VAL A 20 -5.51 -11.16 8.48
CA VAL A 20 -5.76 -9.86 9.14
C VAL A 20 -4.48 -9.11 9.55
N PRO A 21 -3.46 -9.72 10.18
CA PRO A 21 -2.18 -9.05 10.38
C PRO A 21 -1.49 -8.63 9.07
N TYR A 22 -1.80 -9.28 7.94
CA TYR A 22 -1.15 -8.97 6.66
C TYR A 22 -1.66 -7.68 6.04
N THR A 23 -2.98 -7.46 6.09
CA THR A 23 -3.57 -6.19 5.63
C THR A 23 -3.03 -5.03 6.47
N ARG A 24 -2.80 -5.24 7.77
CA ARG A 24 -2.16 -4.24 8.64
C ARG A 24 -0.72 -3.92 8.23
N THR A 25 0.09 -4.91 7.84
CA THR A 25 1.47 -4.65 7.38
C THR A 25 1.47 -3.84 6.08
N VAL A 26 0.60 -4.18 5.14
CA VAL A 26 0.44 -3.41 3.89
C VAL A 26 -0.01 -1.98 4.19
N THR A 27 -1.00 -1.80 5.09
CA THR A 27 -1.42 -0.47 5.52
C THR A 27 -0.27 0.33 6.16
N LYS A 28 0.57 -0.30 6.99
CA LYS A 28 1.75 0.36 7.56
C LYS A 28 2.74 0.81 6.48
N ILE A 29 2.99 -0.03 5.47
CA ILE A 29 3.87 0.33 4.35
C ILE A 29 3.28 1.49 3.56
N TRP A 30 1.97 1.48 3.31
CA TRP A 30 1.25 2.58 2.67
C TRP A 30 1.35 3.88 3.46
N ILE A 31 1.20 3.83 4.79
CA ILE A 31 1.33 5.00 5.65
C ILE A 31 2.78 5.51 5.67
N ALA A 32 3.78 4.63 5.75
CA ALA A 32 5.18 5.02 5.67
C ALA A 32 5.50 5.65 4.30
N PHE A 33 4.91 5.12 3.23
CA PHE A 33 5.03 5.61 1.87
C PHE A 33 4.41 6.99 1.67
N PHE A 34 3.09 7.13 1.90
CA PHE A 34 2.51 8.23 2.68
C PHE A 34 3.45 9.37 3.08
N ILE A 35 4.01 9.16 4.27
CA ILE A 35 4.81 10.12 4.99
C ILE A 35 6.06 10.47 4.19
N LEU A 36 6.79 9.48 3.67
CA LEU A 36 8.00 9.72 2.87
C LEU A 36 7.70 10.54 1.62
N ASN A 37 6.65 10.20 0.87
CA ASN A 37 6.30 10.89 -0.37
C ASN A 37 5.89 12.34 -0.11
N GLY A 38 5.09 12.57 0.94
CA GLY A 38 4.72 13.91 1.40
C GLY A 38 5.94 14.71 1.88
N SER A 39 6.82 14.10 2.68
CA SER A 39 8.05 14.74 3.17
C SER A 39 9.00 15.10 2.02
N THR A 40 9.19 14.21 1.04
CA THR A 40 10.02 14.50 -0.13
C THR A 40 9.43 15.64 -0.95
N THR A 41 8.12 15.61 -1.21
CA THR A 41 7.42 16.70 -1.91
C THR A 41 7.56 18.04 -1.19
N TYR A 42 7.43 18.05 0.13
CA TYR A 42 7.60 19.24 0.96
C TYR A 42 9.04 19.79 0.92
N LEU A 43 10.05 18.91 1.04
CA LEU A 43 11.46 19.29 0.97
C LEU A 43 11.83 19.86 -0.40
N LEU A 44 11.35 19.26 -1.48
CA LEU A 44 11.56 19.75 -2.85
C LEU A 44 10.89 21.11 -3.08
N TRP A 45 9.70 21.31 -2.53
CA TRP A 45 9.01 22.61 -2.58
C TRP A 45 9.80 23.68 -1.82
N GLN A 46 10.23 23.39 -0.59
CA GLN A 46 11.01 24.32 0.24
C GLN A 46 12.36 24.68 -0.39
N SER A 47 12.98 23.74 -1.10
CA SER A 47 14.29 23.93 -1.72
C SER A 47 14.23 24.73 -3.05
N GLY A 48 13.04 25.10 -3.53
CA GLY A 48 12.86 25.90 -4.75
C GLY A 48 13.11 25.14 -6.07
N TYR A 49 13.33 23.83 -6.02
CA TYR A 49 13.56 22.99 -7.21
C TYR A 49 12.25 22.60 -7.87
N PHE A 50 11.55 23.57 -8.49
CA PHE A 50 10.25 23.36 -9.14
C PHE A 50 10.27 22.26 -10.22
N HIS A 51 11.37 22.15 -10.97
CA HIS A 51 11.52 21.14 -12.02
C HIS A 51 11.56 19.72 -11.45
N ALA A 52 12.33 19.52 -10.37
CA ALA A 52 12.40 18.25 -9.69
C ALA A 52 11.10 17.97 -8.91
N TRP A 53 10.45 19.00 -8.36
CA TRP A 53 9.17 18.90 -7.67
C TRP A 53 8.05 18.41 -8.60
N SER A 54 7.95 18.95 -9.81
CA SER A 54 6.91 18.52 -10.77
C SER A 54 7.18 17.11 -11.32
N LEU A 55 8.45 16.74 -11.55
CA LEU A 55 8.83 15.37 -11.93
C LEU A 55 8.54 14.38 -10.81
N TYR A 56 8.81 14.77 -9.56
CA TYR A 56 8.59 13.90 -8.42
C TYR A 56 7.10 13.64 -8.20
N THR A 57 6.30 14.70 -8.16
CA THR A 57 4.84 14.63 -7.98
C THR A 57 4.12 14.01 -9.18
N GLY A 58 4.56 14.31 -10.40
CA GLY A 58 3.90 13.88 -11.64
C GLY A 58 4.34 12.53 -12.19
N PHE A 59 5.53 12.02 -11.83
CA PHE A 59 6.05 10.74 -12.34
C PHE A 59 6.46 9.79 -11.23
N ILE A 60 7.33 10.23 -10.32
CA ILE A 60 7.89 9.33 -9.29
C ILE A 60 6.82 8.85 -8.32
N SER A 61 5.89 9.71 -7.90
CA SER A 61 4.77 9.30 -7.03
C SER A 61 3.88 8.24 -7.66
N TYR A 62 3.65 8.32 -8.98
CA TYR A 62 2.86 7.32 -9.71
C TYR A 62 3.63 6.00 -9.90
N VAL A 63 4.92 6.07 -10.22
CA VAL A 63 5.80 4.88 -10.30
C VAL A 63 5.82 4.15 -8.96
N LEU A 64 5.93 4.90 -7.87
CA LEU A 64 5.95 4.33 -6.52
C LEU A 64 4.58 3.75 -6.12
N MET A 65 3.46 4.42 -6.45
CA MET A 65 2.13 3.82 -6.30
C MET A 65 1.98 2.54 -7.11
N GLY A 66 2.50 2.50 -8.34
CA GLY A 66 2.51 1.32 -9.19
C GLY A 66 3.34 0.18 -8.61
N LEU A 67 4.51 0.47 -8.05
CA LEU A 67 5.36 -0.51 -7.36
C LEU A 67 4.68 -1.06 -6.10
N LEU A 68 3.98 -0.22 -5.35
CA LEU A 68 3.18 -0.64 -4.19
C LEU A 68 2.05 -1.57 -4.60
N PHE A 69 1.30 -1.20 -5.62
CA PHE A 69 0.23 -2.04 -6.19
C PHE A 69 0.78 -3.36 -6.75
N ALA A 70 1.89 -3.30 -7.47
CA ALA A 70 2.56 -4.48 -7.99
C ALA A 70 3.09 -5.37 -6.87
N GLY A 71 3.64 -4.79 -5.81
CA GLY A 71 4.07 -5.50 -4.61
C GLY A 71 2.91 -6.21 -3.91
N GLU A 72 1.79 -5.52 -3.71
CA GLU A 72 0.56 -6.12 -3.18
C GLU A 72 0.08 -7.27 -4.08
N TRP A 73 0.06 -7.07 -5.40
CA TRP A 73 -0.40 -8.07 -6.36
C TRP A 73 0.52 -9.29 -6.45
N LEU A 74 1.84 -9.08 -6.51
CA LEU A 74 2.85 -10.16 -6.49
C LEU A 74 2.77 -10.97 -5.22
N TYR A 75 2.56 -10.31 -4.08
CA TYR A 75 2.47 -10.99 -2.79
C TYR A 75 1.14 -11.73 -2.62
N ARG A 76 0.03 -11.16 -3.11
CA ARG A 76 -1.27 -11.84 -3.20
C ARG A 76 -1.18 -13.09 -4.10
N ARG A 77 -0.41 -13.01 -5.19
CA ARG A 77 -0.11 -14.13 -6.07
C ARG A 77 0.82 -15.16 -5.42
N HIS A 78 1.81 -14.73 -4.65
CA HIS A 78 2.72 -15.62 -3.92
C HIS A 78 2.01 -16.35 -2.76
N TYR A 79 1.12 -15.66 -2.05
CA TYR A 79 0.30 -16.26 -0.99
C TYR A 79 -0.69 -17.28 -1.56
N LYS A 80 -1.36 -16.97 -2.68
CA LYS A 80 -2.19 -17.96 -3.40
C LYS A 80 -1.40 -19.17 -3.87
N ARG A 81 -0.13 -19.01 -4.29
CA ARG A 81 0.76 -20.13 -4.68
C ARG A 81 1.16 -21.02 -3.50
N LYS A 82 1.31 -20.47 -2.29
CA LYS A 82 1.65 -21.28 -1.10
C LYS A 82 0.46 -22.02 -0.49
N HIS A 83 -0.77 -21.67 -0.86
CA HIS A 83 -2.01 -22.30 -0.39
C HIS A 83 -2.84 -22.98 -1.50
N SER A 84 -2.27 -23.15 -2.69
CA SER A 84 -2.84 -24.01 -3.72
C SER A 84 -2.27 -25.42 -3.59
N VAL A 85 -3.06 -26.27 -2.93
CA VAL A 85 -3.13 -27.75 -2.96
C VAL A 85 -1.87 -28.52 -2.60
#